data_AF-A0ABD5T715-F1
#
_entry.id   AF-A0ABD5T715-F1
#
_cell.length_a   1.000
_cell.length_b   1.000
_cell.length_c   1.000
_cell.angle_alpha   90.00
_cell.angle_beta   90.00
_cell.angle_gamma   90.00
#
_symmetry.space_group_name_H-M   'P 1'
#
loop_
_entity.id
_entity.type
_entity.pdbx_description
1 polymer ?
#
loop_
_entity_poly.entity_id
_entity_poly.type
_entity_poly.pdbx_seq_one_letter_code
_entity_poly.pdbx_strand_id
1 'polypeptide(L)'
;MSETDSEPKDKTDVYRERNLNALLALRALSLLDQHNLAYVPMGYWHDTDDVNGDEWAVVWADLPDEGQAGWHVPTEMVPDWLPERDPEYDGYSTPEKNRRVALAAGVDPDAAGVREP
;
A
#
# COMPACT_ATOMS: atom_id res chain seq x y z
N MET A 1 21.18 26.15 12.72
CA MET A 1 19.74 25.82 12.76
C MET A 1 19.40 25.38 11.35
N SER A 2 19.13 24.09 11.11
CA SER A 2 18.76 23.66 9.76
C SER A 2 17.31 24.02 9.52
N GLU A 3 17.09 25.00 8.65
CA GLU A 3 15.77 25.28 8.09
C GLU A 3 15.35 24.05 7.28
N THR A 4 14.39 23.28 7.82
CA THR A 4 13.61 22.37 6.99
C THR A 4 12.51 23.20 6.36
N ASP A 5 12.83 23.80 5.21
CA ASP A 5 11.84 24.37 4.29
C ASP A 5 11.01 23.23 3.71
N SER A 6 9.94 22.84 4.41
CA SER A 6 8.86 22.11 3.78
C SER A 6 7.81 23.13 3.37
N GLU A 7 7.74 23.42 2.07
CA GLU A 7 6.60 24.12 1.48
C GLU A 7 5.28 23.45 1.94
N PRO A 8 4.17 24.20 2.01
CA PRO A 8 2.87 23.62 2.39
C PRO A 8 2.50 22.52 1.40
N LYS A 9 2.65 21.26 1.80
CA LYS A 9 2.22 20.11 1.01
C LYS A 9 0.70 20.09 1.00
N ASP A 10 0.09 20.11 -0.18
CA ASP A 10 -1.33 19.78 -0.29
C ASP A 10 -1.51 18.29 0.09
N LYS A 11 -2.69 17.90 0.59
CA LYS A 11 -2.99 16.50 0.89
C LYS A 11 -2.77 15.61 -0.33
N THR A 12 -2.94 16.17 -1.54
CA THR A 12 -2.62 15.53 -2.83
C THR A 12 -1.15 15.07 -2.91
N ASP A 13 -0.20 15.89 -2.47
CA ASP A 13 1.23 15.52 -2.46
C ASP A 13 1.53 14.41 -1.47
N VAL A 14 0.83 14.40 -0.32
CA VAL A 14 0.94 13.36 0.70
C VAL A 14 0.41 12.02 0.16
N TYR A 15 -0.72 12.02 -0.54
CA TYR A 15 -1.25 10.81 -1.18
C TYR A 15 -0.32 10.30 -2.29
N ARG A 16 0.25 11.20 -3.09
CA ARG A 16 1.22 10.84 -4.14
C ARG A 16 2.46 10.16 -3.56
N GLU A 17 3.07 10.74 -2.53
CA GLU A 17 4.25 10.18 -1.86
C GLU A 17 3.94 8.81 -1.26
N ARG A 18 2.79 8.67 -0.57
CA ARG A 18 2.31 7.40 -0.01
C ARG A 18 2.12 6.34 -1.09
N ASN A 19 1.54 6.70 -2.24
CA ASN A 19 1.31 5.75 -3.34
C ASN A 19 2.63 5.30 -3.97
N LEU A 20 3.58 6.22 -4.19
CA LEU A 20 4.92 5.87 -4.67
C LEU A 20 5.66 4.96 -3.70
N ASN A 21 5.53 5.19 -2.39
CA ASN A 21 6.14 4.33 -1.37
C ASN A 21 5.54 2.93 -1.35
N ALA A 22 4.21 2.79 -1.54
CA ALA A 22 3.58 1.48 -1.68
C ALA A 22 4.13 0.72 -2.91
N LEU A 23 4.24 1.38 -4.06
CA LEU A 23 4.81 0.79 -5.28
C LEU A 23 6.29 0.43 -5.12
N LEU A 24 7.07 1.26 -4.43
CA LEU A 24 8.48 0.98 -4.12
C LEU A 24 8.62 -0.27 -3.25
N ALA A 25 7.76 -0.41 -2.23
CA ALA A 25 7.76 -1.60 -1.38
C ALA A 25 7.46 -2.88 -2.18
N LEU A 26 6.42 -2.86 -3.02
CA LEU A 26 6.11 -3.99 -3.91
C LEU A 26 7.25 -4.28 -4.88
N ARG A 27 7.90 -3.25 -5.42
CA ARG A 27 9.05 -3.42 -6.32
C ARG A 27 10.22 -4.10 -5.61
N ALA A 28 10.49 -3.73 -4.35
CA ALA A 28 11.52 -4.37 -3.55
C ALA A 28 11.21 -5.86 -3.32
N LEU A 29 9.97 -6.19 -2.97
CA LEU A 29 9.52 -7.58 -2.81
C LEU A 29 9.66 -8.37 -4.12
N SER A 30 9.27 -7.79 -5.26
CA SER A 30 9.40 -8.41 -6.58
C SER A 30 10.86 -8.72 -6.94
N LEU A 31 11.78 -7.81 -6.60
CA LEU A 31 13.22 -8.04 -6.81
C LEU A 31 13.74 -9.18 -5.93
N LEU A 32 13.30 -9.28 -4.67
CA LEU A 32 13.69 -10.38 -3.78
C LEU A 32 13.19 -11.74 -4.32
N ASP A 33 11.97 -11.79 -4.85
CA ASP A 33 11.40 -12.98 -5.49
C ASP A 33 12.19 -13.39 -6.74
N GLN A 34 12.54 -12.43 -7.61
CA GLN A 34 13.38 -12.67 -8.79
C GLN A 34 14.77 -13.22 -8.45
N HIS A 35 15.28 -12.91 -7.25
CA HIS A 35 16.54 -13.44 -6.74
C HIS A 35 16.38 -14.72 -5.90
N ASN A 36 15.17 -15.30 -5.82
CA ASN A 36 14.83 -16.48 -5.00
C ASN A 36 15.14 -16.29 -3.50
N LEU A 37 15.01 -15.06 -3.00
CA LEU A 37 15.27 -14.73 -1.59
C LEU A 37 14.01 -14.74 -0.75
N ALA A 38 12.85 -14.44 -1.34
CA ALA A 38 11.55 -14.47 -0.69
C ALA A 38 10.45 -14.64 -1.73
N TYR A 39 9.48 -15.53 -1.49
CA TYR A 39 8.28 -15.60 -2.32
C TYR A 39 7.15 -14.85 -1.61
N VAL A 40 6.65 -13.79 -2.25
CA VAL A 40 5.57 -12.97 -1.73
C VAL A 40 4.53 -12.79 -2.84
N PRO A 41 3.37 -13.46 -2.77
CA PRO A 41 2.29 -13.21 -3.69
C PRO A 41 1.93 -11.72 -3.67
N MET A 42 1.85 -11.12 -4.85
CA MET A 42 1.50 -9.71 -5.02
C MET A 42 0.80 -9.52 -6.35
N GLY A 43 0.05 -8.44 -6.48
CA GLY A 43 -0.63 -8.08 -7.71
C GLY A 43 -1.38 -6.77 -7.59
N TYR A 44 -2.20 -6.50 -8.59
CA TYR A 44 -3.21 -5.45 -8.52
C TYR A 44 -4.56 -5.95 -9.02
N TRP A 45 -5.62 -5.27 -8.57
CA TRP A 45 -6.97 -5.44 -9.09
C TRP A 45 -7.64 -4.08 -9.23
N HIS A 46 -8.52 -3.96 -10.22
CA HIS A 46 -9.30 -2.75 -10.41
C HIS A 46 -10.29 -2.59 -9.26
N ASP A 47 -10.31 -1.39 -8.68
CA ASP A 47 -11.35 -1.07 -7.71
C ASP A 47 -12.69 -0.96 -8.43
N THR A 48 -13.74 -1.53 -7.85
CA THR A 48 -15.09 -1.48 -8.43
C THR A 48 -15.84 -0.20 -8.07
N ASP A 49 -15.31 0.55 -7.09
CA ASP A 49 -15.92 1.77 -6.59
C ASP A 49 -15.39 3.00 -7.34
N ASP A 50 -16.28 3.69 -8.05
CA ASP A 50 -15.99 4.99 -8.65
C ASP A 50 -16.05 6.08 -7.56
N VAL A 51 -14.88 6.63 -7.20
CA VAL A 51 -14.77 7.73 -6.25
C VAL A 51 -14.42 9.01 -7.02
N ASN A 52 -15.40 9.90 -7.16
CA ASN A 52 -15.28 11.20 -7.84
C ASN A 52 -14.97 11.15 -9.35
N GLY A 53 -15.24 10.05 -10.04
CA GLY A 53 -14.98 9.90 -11.48
C GLY A 53 -13.55 9.47 -11.80
N ASP A 54 -12.72 9.21 -10.79
CA ASP A 54 -11.36 8.73 -10.94
C ASP A 54 -11.34 7.20 -10.83
N GLU A 55 -10.67 6.52 -11.76
CA GLU A 55 -10.46 5.07 -11.70
C GLU A 55 -9.31 4.75 -10.74
N TRP A 56 -9.58 3.84 -9.80
CA TRP A 56 -8.60 3.37 -8.82
C TRP A 56 -8.30 1.89 -9.01
N ALA A 57 -7.11 1.49 -8.55
CA ALA A 57 -6.71 0.10 -8.42
C ALA A 57 -6.21 -0.14 -6.99
N VAL A 58 -6.39 -1.37 -6.51
CA VAL A 58 -5.78 -1.86 -5.28
C VAL A 58 -4.53 -2.62 -5.66
N VAL A 59 -3.35 -2.09 -5.31
CA VAL A 59 -2.09 -2.85 -5.35
C VAL A 59 -1.90 -3.56 -4.02
N TRP A 60 -1.45 -4.80 -4.04
CA TRP A 60 -1.42 -5.63 -2.83
C TRP A 60 -0.24 -6.62 -2.80
N ALA A 61 0.10 -7.06 -1.59
CA ALA A 61 0.98 -8.19 -1.30
C ALA A 61 0.46 -9.00 -0.11
N ASP A 62 0.63 -10.32 -0.17
CA ASP A 62 0.31 -11.23 0.92
C ASP A 62 1.49 -11.30 1.88
N LEU A 63 1.29 -10.80 3.10
CA LEU A 63 2.30 -10.84 4.15
C LEU A 63 2.29 -12.23 4.80
N PRO A 64 3.46 -12.90 4.93
CA PRO A 64 3.55 -14.20 5.57
C PRO A 64 3.18 -14.05 7.05
N ASP A 65 2.00 -14.57 7.42
CA ASP A 65 1.39 -14.58 8.77
C ASP A 65 0.38 -13.44 9.07
N GLU A 66 0.54 -12.23 8.51
CA GLU A 66 -0.41 -11.13 8.74
C GLU A 66 -1.52 -11.01 7.67
N GLY A 67 -1.43 -11.79 6.60
CA GLY A 67 -2.40 -11.78 5.50
C GLY A 67 -2.16 -10.61 4.53
N GLN A 68 -3.18 -10.24 3.77
CA GLN A 68 -3.00 -9.27 2.68
C GLN A 68 -2.88 -7.82 3.18
N ALA A 69 -1.91 -7.10 2.62
CA ALA A 69 -1.82 -5.64 2.70
C ALA A 69 -2.05 -5.04 1.31
N GLY A 70 -2.96 -4.06 1.24
CA GLY A 70 -3.32 -3.41 -0.02
C GLY A 70 -3.40 -1.88 0.09
N TRP A 71 -3.16 -1.20 -1.02
CA TRP A 71 -3.17 0.26 -1.12
C TRP A 71 -3.90 0.69 -2.39
N HIS A 72 -4.90 1.57 -2.25
CA HIS A 72 -5.50 2.25 -3.40
C HIS A 72 -4.48 3.19 -4.04
N VAL A 73 -4.33 3.09 -5.36
CA VAL A 73 -3.57 4.02 -6.21
C VAL A 73 -4.43 4.37 -7.44
N PRO A 74 -4.26 5.55 -8.06
CA PRO A 74 -4.86 5.81 -9.36
C PRO A 74 -4.47 4.72 -10.35
N THR A 75 -5.40 4.27 -11.20
CA THR A 75 -5.15 3.19 -12.17
C THR A 75 -3.94 3.49 -13.06
N GLU A 76 -3.74 4.75 -13.43
CA GLU A 76 -2.58 5.20 -14.23
C GLU A 76 -1.22 5.06 -13.53
N MET A 77 -1.19 4.89 -12.21
CA MET A 77 0.05 4.66 -11.45
C MET A 77 0.43 3.18 -11.37
N VAL A 78 -0.44 2.26 -11.77
CA VAL A 78 -0.15 0.82 -11.74
C VAL A 78 0.96 0.52 -12.75
N PRO A 79 2.10 -0.06 -12.31
CA PRO A 79 3.21 -0.29 -13.22
C PRO A 79 3.06 -1.61 -13.99
N ASP A 80 3.51 -1.63 -15.24
CA ASP A 80 3.39 -2.79 -16.17
C ASP A 80 3.98 -4.11 -15.64
N TRP A 81 4.93 -4.05 -14.69
CA TRP A 81 5.56 -5.25 -14.14
C TRP A 81 4.71 -5.95 -13.07
N LEU A 82 3.74 -5.25 -12.48
CA LEU A 82 2.89 -5.79 -11.42
C LEU A 82 1.74 -6.57 -12.07
N PRO A 83 1.59 -7.88 -11.80
CA PRO A 83 0.58 -8.67 -12.48
C PRO A 83 -0.83 -8.33 -11.98
N GLU A 84 -1.79 -8.30 -12.90
CA GLU A 84 -3.22 -8.27 -12.56
C GLU A 84 -3.61 -9.61 -11.91
N ARG A 85 -4.14 -9.54 -10.69
CA ARG A 85 -4.54 -10.70 -9.89
C ARG A 85 -5.70 -10.33 -9.00
N ASP A 86 -6.77 -11.10 -9.10
CA ASP A 86 -7.90 -11.02 -8.18
C ASP A 86 -7.40 -11.34 -6.77
N PRO A 87 -7.46 -10.37 -5.82
CA PRO A 87 -7.03 -10.64 -4.46
C PRO A 87 -7.95 -11.68 -3.84
N GLU A 88 -7.37 -12.69 -3.18
CA GLU A 88 -8.12 -13.50 -2.23
C GLU A 88 -8.45 -12.65 -1.00
N TYR A 89 -9.45 -11.77 -1.13
CA TYR A 89 -9.90 -10.89 -0.06
C TYR A 89 -10.61 -11.71 1.01
N ASP A 90 -10.02 -11.77 2.20
CA ASP A 90 -10.49 -12.60 3.32
C ASP A 90 -11.61 -11.94 4.16
N GLY A 91 -12.08 -10.75 3.76
CA GLY A 91 -13.19 -10.04 4.40
C GLY A 91 -12.81 -9.11 5.58
N TYR A 92 -11.54 -8.79 5.78
CA TYR A 92 -11.12 -7.93 6.90
C TYR A 92 -11.74 -6.52 6.87
N SER A 93 -11.94 -5.92 8.04
CA SER A 93 -12.32 -4.50 8.12
C SER A 93 -11.12 -3.56 7.87
N THR A 94 -11.34 -2.28 7.54
CA THR A 94 -10.24 -1.29 7.44
C THR A 94 -9.42 -1.18 8.74
N PRO A 95 -10.02 -1.13 9.94
CA PRO A 95 -9.26 -1.18 11.19
C PRO A 95 -8.41 -2.46 11.35
N GLU A 96 -8.96 -3.60 10.98
CA GLU A 96 -8.25 -4.88 11.05
C GLU A 96 -7.06 -4.94 10.08
N LYS A 97 -7.26 -4.46 8.84
CA LYS A 97 -6.18 -4.25 7.87
C LYS A 97 -5.06 -3.39 8.45
N ASN A 98 -5.39 -2.23 9.02
CA ASN A 98 -4.39 -1.32 9.59
C ASN A 98 -3.63 -1.97 10.75
N ARG A 99 -4.31 -2.79 11.56
CA ARG A 99 -3.67 -3.57 12.63
C ARG A 99 -2.69 -4.59 12.06
N ARG A 100 -3.06 -5.34 11.02
CA ARG A 100 -2.18 -6.32 10.35
C ARG A 100 -0.94 -5.67 9.76
N VAL A 101 -1.12 -4.55 9.06
CA VAL A 101 -0.01 -3.75 8.51
C VAL A 101 0.91 -3.23 9.62
N ALA A 102 0.36 -2.76 10.74
CA ALA A 102 1.18 -2.32 11.87
C ALA A 102 2.01 -3.47 12.46
N LEU A 103 1.40 -4.64 12.68
CA LEU A 103 2.10 -5.83 13.17
C LEU A 103 3.24 -6.25 12.23
N ALA A 104 2.97 -6.36 10.93
CA ALA A 104 4.00 -6.70 9.95
C ALA A 104 5.12 -5.66 9.85
N ALA A 105 4.80 -4.39 10.06
CA ALA A 105 5.80 -3.31 10.12
C ALA A 105 6.59 -3.27 11.43
N GLY A 106 6.28 -4.13 12.41
CA GLY A 106 6.87 -4.10 13.75
C GLY A 106 6.46 -2.87 14.57
N VAL A 107 5.32 -2.27 14.25
CA VAL A 107 4.76 -1.09 14.93
C VAL A 107 3.65 -1.53 15.87
N ASP A 108 3.61 -0.96 17.08
CA ASP A 108 2.47 -1.13 17.99
C ASP A 108 1.18 -0.64 17.30
N PRO A 109 0.17 -1.52 17.07
CA PRO A 109 -1.06 -1.14 16.41
C PRO A 109 -1.82 -0.01 17.11
N ASP A 110 -1.68 0.12 18.43
CA ASP A 110 -2.34 1.16 19.21
C ASP A 110 -1.58 2.50 19.10
N ALA A 111 -0.29 2.47 18.72
CA ALA A 111 0.52 3.65 18.40
C ALA A 111 0.36 4.11 16.94
N ALA A 112 -0.10 3.22 16.06
CA ALA A 112 -0.36 3.50 14.64
C ALA A 112 -1.69 4.23 14.38
N GLY A 113 -2.48 4.49 15.42
CA GLY A 113 -3.68 5.32 15.34
C GLY A 113 -3.34 6.75 14.91
N VAL A 114 -4.19 7.33 14.06
CA VAL A 114 -4.13 8.76 13.75
C VAL A 114 -4.40 9.50 15.04
N ARG A 115 -3.40 10.19 15.59
CA ARG A 115 -3.63 11.14 16.68
C ARG A 115 -4.49 12.26 16.12
N GLU A 116 -5.67 12.48 16.72
CA GLU A 116 -6.41 13.70 16.45
C GLU A 116 -5.49 14.90 16.78
N PRO A 117 -5.51 15.96 15.94
CA PRO A 117 -4.60 17.09 16.08
C PRO A 117 -4.72 17.81 17.42
#